data_AF-A0A1E5WFR1-F1
#
_entry.id   AF-A0A1E5WFR1-F1
#
_cell.length_a   1.000
_cell.length_b   1.000
_cell.length_c   1.000
_cell.angle_alpha   90.00
_cell.angle_beta   90.00
_cell.angle_gamma   90.00
#
_symmetry.space_group_name_H-M   'P 1'
#
loop_
_entity.id
_entity.type
_entity.pdbx_description
1 polymer ?
#
loop_
_entity_poly.entity_id
_entity_poly.type
_entity_poly.pdbx_seq_one_letter_code
_entity_poly.pdbx_strand_id
1 'polypeptide(L)'
;MLRALTGACGGRRGDAYRFQEIVEESFKALSTPNVSDIFPALRWVDRLRGVDAALARLQARRDALLASLINDQQRRKRDAAGGRDAENNKAGAIDELLSLQEIDPQYYIDTIIKGIIITILSAGTDTTVLTTEWAMALLLQHPEAMRKARTEIDTHVGTARLVEESDITNLQYLHVSSGVSAKAVPLTWQKVLGMPMAMATPLAAVCRPRGFVKSMLSAST
;
A
#
# COMPACT_ATOMS: atom_id res chain seq x y z
N MET A 1 -1.20 4.56 3.88
CA MET A 1 -0.97 3.33 4.68
C MET A 1 -0.05 3.54 5.88
N LEU A 2 1.18 4.05 5.71
CA LEU A 2 2.16 4.19 6.81
C LEU A 2 1.63 4.98 8.04
N ARG A 3 0.85 6.04 7.82
CA ARG A 3 0.20 6.82 8.88
C ARG A 3 -0.84 6.03 9.69
N ALA A 4 -1.58 5.13 9.07
CA ALA A 4 -2.56 4.29 9.76
C ALA A 4 -1.86 3.25 10.67
N LEU A 5 -0.72 2.72 10.23
CA LEU A 5 0.07 1.76 11.02
C LEU A 5 0.79 2.40 12.21
N THR A 6 1.29 3.62 12.02
CA THR A 6 2.11 4.31 13.03
C THR A 6 1.34 5.30 13.89
N GLY A 7 0.07 5.58 13.61
CA GLY A 7 -0.70 6.61 14.32
C GLY A 7 -0.19 8.04 14.15
N ALA A 8 0.94 8.24 13.48
CA ALA A 8 1.69 9.48 13.45
C ALA A 8 1.21 10.41 12.33
N CYS A 9 0.78 11.63 12.68
CA CYS A 9 0.45 12.69 11.70
C CYS A 9 1.65 13.21 10.88
N GLY A 10 2.86 12.73 11.12
CA GLY A 10 4.05 13.12 10.37
C GLY A 10 5.05 11.97 10.31
N GLY A 11 4.92 11.12 9.30
CA GLY A 11 6.04 10.25 8.91
C GLY A 11 7.18 11.11 8.36
N ARG A 12 8.42 10.85 8.78
CA ARG A 12 9.58 11.46 8.13
C ARG A 12 9.48 11.12 6.64
N ARG A 13 9.54 12.14 5.77
CA ARG A 13 9.38 11.98 4.31
C ARG A 13 10.33 10.90 3.72
N GLY A 14 11.48 10.71 4.36
CA GLY A 14 12.44 9.66 4.03
C GLY A 14 11.96 8.23 4.32
N ASP A 15 11.16 8.00 5.35
CA ASP A 15 10.70 6.66 5.73
C ASP A 15 9.67 6.13 4.73
N ALA A 16 8.82 7.01 4.20
CA ALA A 16 7.87 6.67 3.13
C ALA A 16 8.57 6.27 1.83
N TYR A 17 9.65 6.98 1.45
CA TYR A 17 10.43 6.66 0.25
C TYR A 17 11.18 5.33 0.41
N ARG A 18 11.87 5.14 1.55
CA ARG A 18 12.56 3.88 1.87
C ARG A 18 11.59 2.70 1.90
N PHE A 19 10.40 2.92 2.44
CA PHE A 19 9.33 1.93 2.43
C PHE A 19 8.90 1.57 1.00
N GLN A 20 8.60 2.57 0.17
CA GLN A 20 8.18 2.35 -1.21
C GLN A 20 9.24 1.57 -2.01
N GLU A 21 10.51 1.94 -1.87
CA GLU A 21 11.63 1.23 -2.50
C GLU A 21 11.69 -0.23 -2.06
N ILE A 22 11.55 -0.50 -0.75
CA ILE A 22 11.53 -1.86 -0.22
C ILE A 22 10.34 -2.66 -0.75
N VAL A 23 9.14 -2.08 -0.84
CA VAL A 23 7.96 -2.77 -1.40
C VAL A 23 8.16 -3.07 -2.88
N GLU A 24 8.71 -2.14 -3.66
CA GLU A 24 8.95 -2.36 -5.08
C GLU A 24 10.01 -3.46 -5.31
N GLU A 25 11.13 -3.44 -4.57
CA GLU A 25 12.13 -4.51 -4.60
C GLU A 25 11.54 -5.85 -4.17
N SER A 26 10.64 -5.84 -3.17
CA SER A 26 9.92 -7.01 -2.68
C SER A 26 9.02 -7.63 -3.74
N PHE A 27 8.26 -6.80 -4.44
CA PHE A 27 7.37 -7.26 -5.50
C PHE A 27 8.16 -7.81 -6.69
N LYS A 28 9.26 -7.14 -7.07
CA LYS A 28 10.17 -7.63 -8.11
C LYS A 28 10.75 -9.00 -7.74
N ALA A 29 11.18 -9.18 -6.49
CA ALA A 29 11.71 -10.46 -6.03
C ALA A 29 10.64 -11.58 -6.04
N LEU A 30 9.40 -11.28 -5.65
CA LEU A 30 8.28 -12.23 -5.68
C LEU A 30 7.80 -12.56 -7.11
N SER A 31 7.91 -11.60 -8.03
CA SER A 31 7.46 -11.75 -9.41
C SER A 31 8.53 -12.35 -10.34
N THR A 32 9.77 -12.47 -9.88
CA THR A 32 10.86 -13.07 -10.66
C THR A 32 10.83 -14.58 -10.46
N PRO A 33 10.66 -15.39 -11.52
CA PRO A 33 10.67 -16.84 -11.37
C PRO A 33 12.07 -17.32 -10.98
N ASN A 34 12.21 -17.86 -9.76
CA ASN A 34 13.46 -18.50 -9.35
C ASN A 34 13.50 -19.92 -9.89
N VAL A 35 14.69 -20.37 -10.32
CA VAL A 35 14.86 -21.72 -10.88
C VAL A 35 14.60 -22.77 -9.79
N SER A 36 14.90 -22.46 -8.54
CA SER A 36 14.67 -23.26 -7.34
C SER A 36 13.20 -23.58 -7.10
N ASP A 37 12.32 -22.65 -7.46
CA ASP A 37 10.90 -22.73 -7.13
C ASP A 37 10.17 -23.62 -8.15
N ILE A 38 10.71 -23.69 -9.37
CA ILE A 38 10.22 -24.57 -10.45
C ILE A 38 10.92 -25.94 -10.40
N PHE A 39 12.24 -25.95 -10.13
CA PHE A 39 13.08 -27.14 -10.10
C PHE A 39 13.95 -27.17 -8.84
N PRO A 40 13.50 -27.84 -7.76
CA PRO A 40 14.22 -27.90 -6.48
C PRO A 40 15.65 -28.46 -6.58
N ALA A 41 15.93 -29.30 -7.58
CA ALA A 41 17.27 -29.86 -7.81
C ALA A 41 18.30 -28.81 -8.32
N LEU A 42 17.84 -27.67 -8.87
CA LEU A 42 18.67 -26.62 -9.46
C LEU A 42 18.90 -25.42 -8.52
N ARG A 43 18.65 -25.56 -7.20
CA ARG A 43 18.87 -24.50 -6.19
C ARG A 43 20.26 -23.89 -6.21
N TRP A 44 21.28 -24.64 -6.60
CA TRP A 44 22.66 -24.15 -6.69
C TRP A 44 22.84 -23.08 -7.78
N VAL A 45 22.00 -23.08 -8.83
CA VAL A 45 22.02 -22.09 -9.91
C VAL A 45 21.63 -20.71 -9.40
N ASP A 46 20.60 -20.64 -8.55
CA ASP A 46 20.15 -19.36 -7.96
C ASP A 46 21.16 -18.80 -6.96
N ARG A 47 21.86 -19.69 -6.24
CA ARG A 47 22.99 -19.30 -5.40
C ARG A 47 24.14 -18.69 -6.22
N LEU A 48 24.49 -19.30 -7.36
CA LEU A 48 25.53 -18.76 -8.26
C LEU A 48 25.10 -17.46 -8.95
N ARG A 49 23.80 -17.30 -9.26
CA ARG A 49 23.23 -16.05 -9.80
C ARG A 49 23.13 -14.94 -8.76
N GLY A 50 23.37 -15.24 -7.48
CA GLY A 50 23.34 -14.28 -6.39
C GLY A 50 21.93 -13.92 -5.90
N VAL A 51 20.91 -14.72 -6.25
CA VAL A 51 19.52 -14.51 -5.82
C VAL A 51 19.41 -14.61 -4.29
N ASP A 52 20.05 -15.62 -3.69
CA ASP A 52 20.11 -15.80 -2.23
C ASP A 52 20.69 -14.55 -1.54
N ALA A 53 21.77 -14.00 -2.09
CA ALA A 53 22.43 -12.81 -1.53
C ALA A 53 21.58 -11.55 -1.72
N ALA A 54 20.87 -11.41 -2.84
CA ALA A 54 19.94 -10.31 -3.06
C ALA A 54 18.74 -10.38 -2.10
N LEU A 55 18.18 -11.57 -1.90
CA LEU A 55 17.07 -11.79 -0.96
C LEU A 55 17.49 -11.52 0.48
N ALA A 56 18.69 -11.97 0.90
CA ALA A 56 19.22 -11.68 2.24
C ALA A 56 19.43 -10.18 2.47
N ARG A 57 19.92 -9.44 1.46
CA ARG A 57 20.05 -7.97 1.52
C ARG A 57 18.69 -7.29 1.64
N LEU A 58 17.69 -7.75 0.89
CA LEU A 58 16.32 -7.23 0.97
C LEU A 58 15.69 -7.50 2.34
N GLN A 59 15.86 -8.71 2.89
CA GLN A 59 15.42 -9.06 4.24
C GLN A 59 16.05 -8.14 5.28
N ALA A 60 17.37 -7.91 5.22
CA ALA A 60 18.05 -7.00 6.15
C ALA A 60 17.52 -5.56 6.06
N ARG A 61 17.18 -5.07 4.85
CA ARG A 61 16.57 -3.74 4.67
C ARG A 61 15.16 -3.67 5.26
N ARG A 62 14.33 -4.71 5.07
CA ARG A 62 13.00 -4.82 5.68
C ARG A 62 13.09 -4.81 7.21
N ASP A 63 13.98 -5.62 7.78
CA ASP A 63 14.18 -5.71 9.22
C ASP A 63 14.64 -4.38 9.81
N ALA A 64 15.56 -3.68 9.14
CA ALA A 64 16.01 -2.35 9.55
C ALA A 64 14.88 -1.31 9.53
N LEU A 65 14.00 -1.34 8.52
CA LEU A 65 12.84 -0.47 8.46
C LEU A 65 11.86 -0.78 9.58
N LEU A 66 11.50 -2.05 9.79
CA LEU A 66 10.58 -2.46 10.85
C LEU A 66 11.12 -2.11 12.24
N ALA A 67 12.40 -2.37 12.48
CA ALA A 67 13.07 -1.96 13.71
C ALA A 67 13.00 -0.44 13.92
N SER A 68 13.19 0.36 12.87
CA SER A 68 13.06 1.82 12.96
C SER A 68 11.63 2.25 13.33
N LEU A 69 10.61 1.62 12.76
CA LEU A 69 9.21 1.92 13.07
C LEU A 69 8.84 1.54 14.51
N ILE A 70 9.24 0.36 14.97
CA ILE A 70 8.98 -0.12 16.32
C ILE A 70 9.70 0.78 17.34
N ASN A 71 10.96 1.14 17.09
CA ASN A 71 11.73 2.03 17.96
C ASN A 71 11.09 3.42 18.04
N ASP A 72 10.61 3.97 16.92
CA ASP A 72 9.91 5.25 16.88
C ASP A 72 8.59 5.19 17.67
N GLN A 73 7.86 4.07 17.64
CA GLN A 73 6.66 3.87 18.48
C GLN A 73 6.98 3.78 19.96
N GLN A 74 7.99 2.99 20.35
CA GLN A 74 8.39 2.88 21.75
C GLN A 74 8.87 4.22 22.32
N ARG A 75 9.57 5.03 21.52
CA ARG A 75 9.94 6.40 21.89
C ARG A 75 8.70 7.25 22.15
N ARG A 76 7.72 7.22 21.25
CA ARG A 76 6.45 7.95 21.42
C ARG A 76 5.69 7.54 22.68
N LYS A 77 5.59 6.24 22.98
CA LYS A 77 4.96 5.75 24.22
C LYS A 77 5.66 6.29 25.47
N ARG A 78 7.00 6.35 25.47
CA ARG A 78 7.78 6.93 26.58
C ARG A 78 7.57 8.45 26.70
N ASP A 79 7.56 9.16 25.59
CA ASP A 79 7.38 10.62 25.57
C ASP A 79 5.95 11.02 26.00
N ALA A 80 4.93 10.24 25.61
CA ALA A 80 3.54 10.42 26.02
C ALA A 80 3.33 10.19 27.53
N ALA A 81 4.05 9.22 28.13
CA ALA A 81 4.06 9.04 29.59
C ALA A 81 4.72 10.21 30.35
N GLY A 82 5.51 11.04 29.66
CA GLY A 82 6.19 12.23 30.19
C GLY A 82 5.38 13.54 30.10
N GLY A 83 4.10 13.50 29.72
CA GLY A 83 3.19 14.64 29.83
C GLY A 83 3.21 15.66 28.67
N ARG A 84 3.79 15.32 27.52
CA ARG A 84 3.70 16.15 26.30
C ARG A 84 2.90 15.42 25.22
N ASP A 85 1.77 16.00 24.85
CA ASP A 85 0.99 15.71 23.63
C ASP A 85 0.17 14.39 23.62
N ALA A 86 -0.59 14.12 24.69
CA ALA A 86 -1.52 12.98 24.77
C ALA A 86 -2.77 13.11 23.85
N GLU A 87 -3.07 14.30 23.31
CA GLU A 87 -4.37 14.59 22.69
C GLU A 87 -4.46 14.26 21.19
N ASN A 88 -3.34 13.93 20.52
CA ASN A 88 -3.32 13.66 19.06
C ASN A 88 -2.72 12.30 18.66
N ASN A 89 -2.45 11.41 19.62
CA ASN A 89 -1.93 10.07 19.34
C ASN A 89 -3.10 9.08 19.18
N LYS A 90 -3.60 8.92 17.96
CA LYS A 90 -4.43 7.77 17.62
C LYS A 90 -3.55 6.52 17.68
N ALA A 91 -3.95 5.50 18.44
CA ALA A 91 -3.25 4.22 18.49
C ALA A 91 -3.11 3.67 17.07
N GLY A 92 -1.87 3.45 16.64
CA GLY A 92 -1.60 2.81 15.35
C GLY A 92 -1.77 1.29 15.48
N ALA A 93 -1.94 0.60 14.37
CA ALA A 93 -1.98 -0.88 14.38
C ALA A 93 -0.69 -1.49 14.96
N ILE A 94 0.46 -0.80 14.91
CA ILE A 94 1.69 -1.25 15.59
C ILE A 94 1.53 -1.19 17.11
N ASP A 95 0.85 -0.18 17.65
CA ASP A 95 0.63 -0.07 19.11
C ASP A 95 -0.23 -1.21 19.64
N GLU A 96 -1.24 -1.59 18.85
CA GLU A 96 -2.13 -2.71 19.15
C GLU A 96 -1.37 -4.05 19.08
N LEU A 97 -0.58 -4.29 18.03
CA LEU A 97 0.26 -5.49 17.94
C LEU A 97 1.27 -5.60 19.08
N LEU A 98 1.87 -4.49 19.50
CA LEU A 98 2.76 -4.46 20.66
C LEU A 98 2.01 -4.71 21.98
N SER A 99 0.76 -4.24 22.11
CA SER A 99 -0.06 -4.57 23.29
C SER A 99 -0.43 -6.05 23.36
N LEU A 100 -0.69 -6.68 22.20
CA LEU A 100 -0.93 -8.12 22.11
C LEU A 100 0.32 -8.94 22.47
N GLN A 101 1.51 -8.42 22.16
CA GLN A 101 2.78 -9.01 22.57
C GLN A 101 2.97 -9.04 24.09
N GLU A 102 2.50 -8.00 24.80
CA GLU A 102 2.57 -7.97 26.26
C GLU A 102 1.62 -9.00 26.91
N ILE A 103 0.51 -9.33 26.24
CA ILE A 103 -0.50 -10.28 26.73
C ILE A 103 -0.08 -11.73 26.46
N ASP A 104 0.40 -12.04 25.26
CA ASP A 104 0.84 -13.38 24.87
C ASP A 104 2.19 -13.35 24.11
N PRO A 105 3.31 -13.34 24.84
CA PRO A 105 4.64 -13.28 24.22
C PRO A 105 5.06 -14.60 23.55
N GLN A 106 4.38 -15.72 23.81
CA GLN A 106 4.68 -17.00 23.16
C GLN A 106 4.08 -17.06 21.76
N TYR A 107 2.92 -16.44 21.57
CA TYR A 107 2.25 -16.37 20.27
C TYR A 107 2.72 -15.18 19.43
N TYR A 108 2.88 -13.99 20.03
CA TYR A 108 3.29 -12.78 19.33
C TYR A 108 4.80 -12.53 19.45
N ILE A 109 5.60 -13.48 18.96
CA ILE A 109 7.05 -13.30 18.83
C ILE A 109 7.38 -12.18 17.82
N ASP A 110 8.51 -11.52 18.01
CA ASP A 110 8.98 -10.39 17.19
C ASP A 110 8.95 -10.69 15.68
N THR A 111 9.33 -11.91 15.28
CA THR A 111 9.26 -12.36 13.88
C THR A 111 7.84 -12.35 13.32
N ILE A 112 6.85 -12.76 14.11
CA ILE A 112 5.44 -12.79 13.69
C ILE A 112 4.90 -11.37 13.59
N ILE A 113 5.18 -10.50 14.57
CA ILE A 113 4.73 -9.10 14.54
C ILE A 113 5.33 -8.38 13.33
N LYS A 114 6.64 -8.52 13.12
CA LYS A 114 7.33 -7.99 11.93
C LYS A 114 6.71 -8.53 10.63
N GLY A 115 6.41 -9.83 10.60
CA GLY A 115 5.72 -10.50 9.49
C GLY A 115 4.33 -9.94 9.20
N ILE A 116 3.52 -9.68 10.23
CA ILE A 116 2.18 -9.10 10.08
C ILE A 116 2.30 -7.67 9.55
N ILE A 117 3.18 -6.85 10.12
CA ILE A 117 3.38 -5.45 9.70
C ILE A 117 3.79 -5.39 8.22
N ILE A 118 4.80 -6.17 7.80
CA ILE A 118 5.24 -6.16 6.40
C ILE A 118 4.19 -6.69 5.44
N THR A 119 3.38 -7.67 5.87
CA THR A 119 2.29 -8.23 5.06
C THR A 119 1.21 -7.18 4.83
N ILE A 120 0.73 -6.52 5.90
CA ILE A 120 -0.26 -5.45 5.80
C ILE A 120 0.25 -4.34 4.88
N LEU A 121 1.48 -3.88 5.11
CA LEU A 121 2.13 -2.83 4.32
C LEU A 121 2.24 -3.19 2.83
N SER A 122 2.72 -4.40 2.52
CA SER A 122 2.95 -4.82 1.13
C SER A 122 1.62 -5.06 0.43
N ALA A 123 0.71 -5.80 1.06
CA ALA A 123 -0.57 -6.16 0.46
C ALA A 123 -1.46 -4.94 0.21
N GLY A 124 -1.46 -3.95 1.11
CA GLY A 124 -2.31 -2.78 0.95
C GLY A 124 -1.71 -1.66 0.11
N THR A 125 -0.39 -1.62 -0.16
CA THR A 125 0.18 -0.54 -0.98
C THR A 125 -0.18 -0.70 -2.45
N ASP A 126 0.20 -1.83 -3.06
CA ASP A 126 0.00 -2.02 -4.51
C ASP A 126 -1.48 -2.13 -4.89
N THR A 127 -2.27 -2.82 -4.06
CA THR A 127 -3.70 -3.00 -4.30
C THR A 127 -4.46 -1.68 -4.21
N THR A 128 -4.13 -0.80 -3.25
CA THR A 128 -4.81 0.50 -3.12
C THR A 128 -4.37 1.48 -4.21
N VAL A 129 -3.08 1.49 -4.58
CA VAL A 129 -2.59 2.30 -5.72
C VAL A 129 -3.31 1.88 -6.99
N LEU A 130 -3.31 0.59 -7.31
CA LEU A 130 -3.99 0.07 -8.50
C LEU A 130 -5.49 0.39 -8.48
N THR A 131 -6.17 0.12 -7.36
CA THR A 131 -7.62 0.38 -7.22
C THR A 131 -7.95 1.86 -7.42
N THR A 132 -7.15 2.77 -6.86
CA THR A 132 -7.38 4.21 -7.00
C THR A 132 -7.09 4.71 -8.41
N GLU A 133 -6.03 4.22 -9.06
CA GLU A 133 -5.72 4.51 -10.46
C GLU A 133 -6.88 4.10 -11.38
N TRP A 134 -7.37 2.86 -11.23
CA TRP A 134 -8.51 2.37 -12.01
C TRP A 134 -9.81 3.11 -11.69
N ALA A 135 -10.07 3.40 -10.42
CA ALA A 135 -11.25 4.17 -10.03
C ALA A 135 -11.26 5.55 -10.68
N MET A 136 -10.12 6.26 -10.68
CA MET A 136 -9.99 7.56 -11.34
C MET A 136 -10.17 7.45 -12.86
N ALA A 137 -9.55 6.44 -13.49
CA ALA A 137 -9.70 6.21 -14.92
C ALA A 137 -11.17 5.94 -15.33
N LEU A 138 -11.88 5.11 -14.57
CA LEU A 138 -13.29 4.80 -14.79
C LEU A 138 -14.19 6.03 -14.60
N LEU A 139 -13.92 6.85 -13.57
CA LEU A 139 -14.68 8.07 -13.33
C LEU A 139 -14.47 9.11 -14.45
N LEU A 140 -13.25 9.24 -14.97
CA LEU A 140 -12.94 10.13 -16.09
C LEU A 140 -13.61 9.66 -17.39
N GLN A 141 -13.74 8.35 -17.59
CA GLN A 141 -14.43 7.77 -18.75
C GLN A 141 -15.96 7.94 -18.68
N HIS A 142 -16.53 8.04 -17.47
CA HIS A 142 -17.98 8.14 -17.24
C HIS A 142 -18.35 9.44 -16.51
N PRO A 143 -18.43 10.58 -17.23
CA PRO A 143 -18.66 11.90 -16.62
C PRO A 143 -20.00 12.01 -15.87
N GLU A 144 -21.03 11.28 -16.29
CA GLU A 144 -22.29 11.23 -15.54
C GLU A 144 -22.15 10.58 -14.16
N ALA A 145 -21.33 9.52 -14.06
CA ALA A 145 -21.04 8.86 -12.80
C ALA A 145 -20.19 9.74 -11.89
N MET A 146 -19.18 10.43 -12.46
CA MET A 146 -18.39 11.43 -11.74
C MET A 146 -19.27 12.58 -11.20
N ARG A 147 -20.24 13.06 -11.98
CA ARG A 147 -21.16 14.11 -11.53
C ARG A 147 -22.01 13.64 -10.34
N LYS A 148 -22.57 12.43 -10.41
CA LYS A 148 -23.37 11.84 -9.32
C LYS A 148 -22.56 11.69 -8.04
N ALA A 149 -21.34 11.14 -8.14
CA ALA A 149 -20.42 11.02 -7.02
C ALA A 149 -20.11 12.38 -6.39
N ARG A 150 -19.85 13.40 -7.21
CA ARG A 150 -19.56 14.75 -6.73
C ARG A 150 -20.76 15.38 -6.03
N THR A 151 -21.95 15.29 -6.62
CA THR A 151 -23.18 15.81 -6.00
C THR A 151 -23.46 15.14 -4.66
N GLU A 152 -23.23 13.83 -4.54
CA GLU A 152 -23.40 13.12 -3.27
C GLU A 152 -22.43 13.64 -2.19
N ILE A 153 -21.13 13.78 -2.52
CA ILE A 153 -20.14 14.35 -1.59
C ILE A 153 -20.53 15.77 -1.18
N ASP A 154 -20.86 16.63 -2.15
CA ASP A 154 -21.22 18.03 -1.89
C ASP A 154 -22.48 18.14 -1.02
N THR A 155 -23.40 17.18 -1.12
CA THR A 155 -24.65 17.16 -0.33
C THR A 155 -24.42 16.70 1.10
N HIS A 156 -23.60 15.67 1.33
CA HIS A 156 -23.43 15.06 2.66
C HIS A 156 -22.24 15.59 3.45
N VAL A 157 -21.17 15.99 2.77
CA VAL A 157 -19.91 16.46 3.39
C VAL A 157 -19.71 17.96 3.19
N GLY A 158 -20.17 18.49 2.05
CA GLY A 158 -19.93 19.87 1.64
C GLY A 158 -18.51 20.10 1.11
N THR A 159 -18.17 21.37 0.84
CA THR A 159 -16.87 21.76 0.24
C THR A 159 -15.84 22.25 1.25
N ALA A 160 -16.21 22.40 2.52
CA ALA A 160 -15.37 23.02 3.55
C ALA A 160 -14.36 22.06 4.19
N ARG A 161 -14.55 20.74 4.07
CA ARG A 161 -13.69 19.72 4.70
C ARG A 161 -13.50 18.50 3.81
N LEU A 162 -12.46 17.72 4.10
CA LEU A 162 -12.25 16.41 3.49
C LEU A 162 -13.24 15.39 4.07
N VAL A 163 -13.53 14.36 3.27
CA VAL A 163 -14.37 13.22 3.67
C VAL A 163 -13.72 12.47 4.83
N GLU A 164 -14.49 12.21 5.88
CA GLU A 164 -14.06 11.41 7.03
C GLU A 164 -14.70 10.02 6.99
N GLU A 165 -14.13 9.07 7.74
CA GLU A 165 -14.59 7.68 7.75
C GLU A 165 -16.04 7.54 8.22
N SER A 166 -16.49 8.43 9.12
CA SER A 166 -17.88 8.48 9.58
C SER A 166 -18.88 8.82 8.47
N ASP A 167 -18.45 9.59 7.46
CA ASP A 167 -19.32 10.04 6.37
C ASP A 167 -19.58 8.93 5.34
N ILE A 168 -18.75 7.89 5.32
CA ILE A 168 -18.84 6.78 4.36
C ILE A 168 -20.21 6.08 4.43
N THR A 169 -20.83 6.06 5.62
CA THR A 169 -22.18 5.48 5.80
C THR A 169 -23.28 6.25 5.06
N ASN A 170 -23.08 7.55 4.82
CA ASN A 170 -24.02 8.42 4.12
C ASN A 170 -23.74 8.51 2.62
N LEU A 171 -22.58 8.03 2.15
CA LEU A 171 -22.16 8.08 0.74
C LEU A 171 -22.49 6.77 0.03
N GLN A 172 -23.77 6.49 -0.18
CA GLN A 172 -24.26 5.21 -0.72
C GLN A 172 -23.80 4.96 -2.17
N TYR A 173 -23.75 5.98 -3.01
CA TYR A 173 -23.31 5.86 -4.41
C TYR A 173 -21.81 5.54 -4.50
N LEU A 174 -20.99 6.20 -3.68
CA LEU A 174 -19.57 5.87 -3.57
C LEU A 174 -19.33 4.50 -2.94
N HIS A 175 -20.15 4.09 -1.96
CA HIS A 175 -20.07 2.76 -1.37
C HIS A 175 -20.35 1.67 -2.40
N VAL A 176 -21.36 1.83 -3.27
CA VAL A 176 -21.66 0.88 -4.35
C VAL A 176 -20.55 0.87 -5.42
N SER A 177 -19.90 2.00 -5.67
CA SER A 177 -18.77 2.09 -6.62
C SER A 177 -17.52 1.31 -6.18
N SER A 178 -17.32 1.10 -4.87
CA SER A 178 -16.26 0.19 -4.37
C SER A 178 -16.46 -1.25 -4.86
N GLY A 179 -17.72 -1.68 -5.00
CA GLY A 179 -18.09 -2.96 -5.62
C GLY A 179 -17.84 -3.02 -7.13
N VAL A 180 -17.81 -1.87 -7.82
CA VAL A 180 -17.44 -1.78 -9.25
C VAL A 180 -15.94 -2.00 -9.43
N SER A 181 -15.10 -1.48 -8.53
CA SER A 181 -13.65 -1.72 -8.59
C SER A 181 -13.28 -3.17 -8.25
N ALA A 182 -13.95 -3.79 -7.27
CA ALA A 182 -13.74 -5.21 -6.94
C ALA A 182 -14.18 -6.16 -8.06
N LYS A 183 -15.21 -5.80 -8.85
CA LYS A 183 -15.64 -6.55 -10.04
C LYS A 183 -14.79 -6.27 -11.28
N ALA A 184 -14.04 -5.16 -11.29
CA ALA A 184 -13.19 -4.74 -12.40
C ALA A 184 -11.71 -5.17 -12.25
N VAL A 185 -11.24 -5.56 -11.07
CA VAL A 185 -9.91 -6.20 -10.89
C VAL A 185 -10.00 -7.67 -11.33
N PRO A 186 -9.23 -8.17 -12.32
CA PRO A 186 -9.78 -9.27 -13.09
C PRO A 186 -9.10 -10.61 -13.11
N LEU A 187 -9.92 -11.62 -12.85
CA LEU A 187 -9.89 -12.90 -13.56
C LEU A 187 -10.73 -12.87 -14.86
N THR A 188 -11.42 -11.76 -15.18
CA THR A 188 -12.39 -11.67 -16.29
C THR A 188 -11.90 -10.92 -17.55
N TRP A 189 -10.71 -10.30 -17.55
CA TRP A 189 -10.27 -9.46 -18.66
C TRP A 189 -9.73 -10.25 -19.87
N GLN A 190 -9.50 -11.55 -19.70
CA GLN A 190 -9.20 -12.45 -20.80
C GLN A 190 -10.36 -12.55 -21.80
N LYS A 191 -11.60 -12.32 -21.36
CA LYS A 191 -12.80 -12.37 -22.23
C LYS A 191 -13.18 -11.03 -22.84
N VAL A 192 -12.84 -9.91 -22.20
CA VAL A 192 -13.27 -8.57 -22.66
C VAL A 192 -12.30 -7.96 -23.69
N LEU A 193 -11.00 -8.21 -23.57
CA LEU A 193 -9.99 -7.59 -24.46
C LEU A 193 -9.41 -8.51 -25.53
N GLY A 194 -9.74 -9.81 -25.53
CA GLY A 194 -9.22 -10.75 -26.53
C GLY A 194 -7.69 -10.80 -26.63
N MET A 195 -6.96 -10.37 -25.58
CA MET A 195 -5.51 -10.31 -25.59
C MET A 195 -4.88 -11.57 -24.95
N PRO A 196 -3.88 -12.20 -25.59
CA PRO A 196 -3.20 -13.34 -25.01
C PRO A 196 -2.39 -12.94 -23.77
N MET A 197 -2.31 -13.87 -22.83
CA MET A 197 -1.69 -13.78 -21.49
C MET A 197 -0.24 -13.25 -21.46
N ALA A 198 0.43 -13.16 -22.62
CA ALA A 198 1.81 -12.70 -22.78
C ALA A 198 2.00 -11.16 -22.69
N MET A 199 0.93 -10.37 -22.63
CA MET A 199 0.99 -8.90 -22.52
C MET A 199 0.76 -8.39 -21.08
N ALA A 200 0.97 -9.23 -20.06
CA ALA A 200 1.18 -8.74 -18.69
C ALA A 200 2.60 -8.19 -18.51
N THR A 201 3.06 -7.38 -19.45
CA THR A 201 4.16 -6.43 -19.19
C THR A 201 3.65 -5.47 -18.11
N PRO A 202 4.45 -5.18 -17.06
CA PRO A 202 4.03 -4.19 -16.08
C PRO A 202 3.79 -2.87 -16.83
N LEU A 203 2.56 -2.38 -16.79
CA LEU A 203 2.15 -1.08 -17.34
C LEU A 203 2.97 0.09 -16.78
N ALA A 204 3.81 -0.13 -15.77
CA ALA A 204 4.90 0.74 -15.37
C ALA A 204 5.85 1.14 -16.53
N ALA A 205 5.94 0.33 -17.59
CA ALA A 205 6.72 0.66 -18.78
C ALA A 205 5.98 1.55 -19.79
N VAL A 206 4.64 1.51 -19.82
CA VAL A 206 3.83 2.26 -20.79
C VAL A 206 3.43 3.63 -20.23
N CYS A 207 3.25 3.75 -18.91
CA CYS A 207 2.91 5.01 -18.26
C CYS A 207 4.08 5.55 -17.42
N ARG A 208 5.17 5.99 -18.08
CA ARG A 208 6.11 6.91 -17.42
C ARG A 208 5.40 8.26 -17.20
N PRO A 209 5.20 8.73 -15.95
CA PRO A 209 4.39 9.93 -15.65
C PRO A 209 4.93 11.25 -16.22
N ARG A 210 6.20 11.29 -16.67
CA ARG A 210 6.85 12.54 -17.10
C ARG A 210 6.26 13.12 -18.39
N GLY A 211 5.66 12.31 -19.25
CA GLY A 211 5.01 12.79 -20.50
C GLY A 211 3.62 13.37 -20.26
N PHE A 212 2.81 12.66 -19.46
CA PHE A 212 1.42 13.04 -19.19
C PHE A 212 1.32 14.35 -18.38
N VAL A 213 2.20 14.55 -17.41
CA VAL A 213 2.25 15.80 -16.62
C VAL A 213 2.67 17.01 -17.46
N LYS A 214 3.58 16.82 -18.45
CA LYS A 214 3.93 17.89 -19.41
C LYS A 214 2.80 18.21 -20.38
N SER A 215 2.05 17.20 -20.82
CA SER A 215 0.88 17.40 -21.69
C SER A 215 -0.24 18.15 -20.97
N MET A 216 -0.42 17.91 -19.68
CA MET A 216 -1.45 18.60 -18.88
C MET A 216 -1.07 20.06 -18.58
N LEU A 217 0.22 20.36 -18.40
CA LEU A 217 0.71 21.73 -18.22
C LEU A 217 0.75 22.55 -19.52
N SER A 218 0.92 21.90 -20.67
CA SER A 218 0.91 22.54 -21.99
C SER A 218 -0.50 22.91 -22.51
N ALA A 219 -1.55 22.32 -21.94
CA ALA A 219 -2.93 22.54 -22.37
C ALA A 219 -3.66 23.64 -21.57
N SER A 220 -2.95 24.31 -20.64
CA SER A 220 -3.50 25.37 -19.78
C SER A 220 -2.91 26.76 -20.06
N THR A 221 -2.27 26.95 -21.21
CA THR A 221 -1.89 28.27 -21.76
C THR A 221 -2.49 28.46 -23.12
#